data_AF-A0A483AFQ1-F1
#
_entry.id   AF-A0A483AFQ1-F1
#
_cell.length_a   1.000
_cell.length_b   1.000
_cell.length_c   1.000
_cell.angle_alpha   90.00
_cell.angle_beta   90.00
_cell.angle_gamma   90.00
#
_symmetry.space_group_name_H-M   'P 1'
#
loop_
_entity.id
_entity.type
_entity.pdbx_description
1 polymer ?
#
loop_
_entity_poly.entity_id
_entity_poly.type
_entity_poly.pdbx_seq_one_letter_code
_entity_poly.pdbx_strand_id
1 'polypeptide(L)'
;MSIEKITAFPEITDVVIENGNIVSLTQGYYDIDKVTVHIQECIEMVRKYEKMGYYNLAKPEFISEVITTFTNLELSKKDVIRANNFMNITGFQECNRVWQLPDELKVQASGRLHGFYITFDTVNWEDFSVRIIEES
;
A
#
# COMPACT_ATOMS: atom_id res chain seq x y z
N MET A 1 21.84 8.93 13.78
CA MET A 1 20.80 8.99 12.72
C MET A 1 20.46 7.56 12.40
N SER A 2 19.27 7.10 12.73
CA SER A 2 18.84 5.73 12.45
C SER A 2 17.89 5.81 11.27
N ILE A 3 18.30 5.21 10.15
CA ILE A 3 17.56 5.21 8.89
C ILE A 3 17.04 3.79 8.69
N GLU A 4 15.77 3.66 8.37
CA GLU A 4 15.14 2.38 8.07
C GLU A 4 14.62 2.36 6.63
N LYS A 5 14.64 1.18 6.02
CA LYS A 5 14.13 0.95 4.66
C LYS A 5 13.11 -0.17 4.68
N ILE A 6 11.91 0.13 4.18
CA ILE A 6 10.80 -0.81 4.06
C ILE A 6 10.37 -0.94 2.60
N THR A 7 9.58 -1.98 2.33
CA THR A 7 8.78 -2.10 1.11
C THR A 7 7.35 -1.66 1.38
N ALA A 8 6.72 -1.04 0.39
CA ALA A 8 5.32 -0.67 0.42
C ALA A 8 4.69 -0.94 -0.94
N PHE A 9 3.51 -1.55 -0.94
CA PHE A 9 2.78 -1.95 -2.12
C PHE A 9 1.39 -1.33 -2.05
N PRO A 10 1.01 -0.45 -2.99
CA PRO A 10 -0.33 0.10 -3.02
C PRO A 10 -1.39 -0.98 -3.22
N GLU A 11 -2.55 -0.82 -2.59
CA GLU A 11 -3.66 -1.73 -2.78
C GLU A 11 -4.17 -1.74 -4.23
N ILE A 12 -4.74 -2.89 -4.62
CA ILE A 12 -5.43 -3.06 -5.89
C ILE A 12 -6.79 -2.36 -5.82
N THR A 13 -7.16 -1.60 -6.85
CA THR A 13 -8.50 -1.00 -6.98
C THR A 13 -9.33 -1.73 -8.03
N ASP A 14 -8.71 -2.19 -9.11
CA ASP A 14 -9.40 -2.76 -10.27
C ASP A 14 -8.64 -3.98 -10.82
N VAL A 15 -9.38 -5.02 -11.19
CA VAL A 15 -8.88 -6.22 -11.85
C VAL A 15 -9.82 -6.58 -13.00
N VAL A 16 -9.25 -6.79 -14.19
CA VAL A 16 -9.99 -7.29 -15.37
C VAL A 16 -9.47 -8.68 -15.71
N ILE A 17 -10.38 -9.66 -15.71
CA ILE A 17 -10.10 -11.06 -16.02
C ILE A 17 -10.79 -11.42 -17.34
N GLU A 18 -10.02 -11.98 -18.28
CA GLU A 18 -10.53 -12.51 -19.54
C GLU A 18 -9.95 -13.90 -19.79
N ASN A 19 -10.80 -14.85 -20.17
CA ASN A 19 -10.38 -16.23 -20.49
C ASN A 19 -9.49 -16.86 -19.39
N GLY A 20 -9.80 -16.62 -18.11
CA GLY A 20 -9.04 -17.16 -16.98
C GLY A 20 -7.70 -16.46 -16.69
N ASN A 21 -7.44 -15.30 -17.28
CA ASN A 21 -6.20 -14.55 -17.08
C ASN A 21 -6.48 -13.11 -16.66
N ILE A 22 -5.64 -12.56 -15.78
CA ILE A 22 -5.66 -11.12 -15.49
C ILE A 22 -5.08 -10.40 -16.70
N VAL A 23 -5.89 -9.62 -17.40
CA VAL A 23 -5.45 -8.79 -18.54
C VAL A 23 -5.10 -7.38 -18.10
N SER A 24 -5.73 -6.89 -17.03
CA SER A 24 -5.45 -5.58 -16.44
C SER A 24 -5.54 -5.63 -14.91
N LEU A 25 -4.63 -4.93 -14.24
CA LEU A 25 -4.60 -4.75 -12.80
C LEU A 25 -4.19 -3.30 -12.50
N THR A 26 -4.99 -2.59 -11.73
CA THR A 26 -4.74 -1.20 -11.34
C THR A 26 -4.55 -1.12 -9.84
N GLN A 27 -3.52 -0.39 -9.42
CA GLN A 27 -3.24 -0.06 -8.02
C GLN A 27 -3.57 1.41 -7.75
N GLY A 28 -3.99 1.73 -6.53
CA GLY A 28 -4.44 3.08 -6.15
C GLY A 28 -3.37 4.17 -6.31
N TYR A 29 -2.10 3.80 -6.17
CA TYR A 29 -0.93 4.67 -6.39
C TYR A 29 0.03 3.96 -7.33
N TYR A 30 0.48 4.62 -8.40
CA TYR A 30 1.26 3.95 -9.45
C TYR A 30 2.59 4.63 -9.77
N ASP A 31 2.84 5.83 -9.25
CA ASP A 31 4.08 6.58 -9.46
C ASP A 31 4.62 7.14 -8.14
N ILE A 32 5.89 7.58 -8.19
CA ILE A 32 6.63 8.11 -7.04
C ILE A 32 5.97 9.37 -6.47
N ASP A 33 5.46 10.25 -7.33
CA ASP A 33 4.92 11.54 -6.90
C ASP A 33 3.64 11.32 -6.11
N LYS A 34 2.75 10.45 -6.59
CA LYS A 34 1.49 10.10 -5.94
C LYS A 34 1.69 9.43 -4.59
N VAL A 35 2.59 8.45 -4.51
CA VAL A 35 2.88 7.78 -3.23
C VAL A 35 3.55 8.75 -2.24
N THR A 36 4.39 9.66 -2.73
CA THR A 36 5.04 10.68 -1.88
C THR A 36 4.02 11.66 -1.32
N VAL A 37 3.14 12.21 -2.17
CA VAL A 37 2.05 13.10 -1.74
C VAL A 37 1.13 12.39 -0.74
N HIS A 38 0.76 11.14 -1.02
CA HIS A 38 -0.12 10.40 -0.12
C HIS A 38 0.50 10.17 1.27
N ILE A 39 1.79 9.82 1.34
CA ILE A 39 2.50 9.69 2.61
C ILE A 39 2.54 11.03 3.34
N GLN A 40 2.79 12.16 2.65
CA GLN A 40 2.78 13.50 3.24
C GLN A 40 1.41 13.86 3.85
N GLU A 41 0.32 13.60 3.14
CA GLU A 41 -1.04 13.82 3.65
C GLU A 41 -1.31 12.99 4.93
N CYS A 42 -0.80 11.76 4.97
CA CYS A 42 -0.94 10.89 6.15
C CYS A 42 -0.08 11.37 7.34
N ILE A 43 1.13 11.87 7.09
CA ILE A 43 1.97 12.54 8.10
C ILE A 43 1.22 13.73 8.72
N GLU A 44 0.61 14.58 7.88
CA GLU A 44 -0.17 15.72 8.34
C GLU A 44 -1.39 15.29 9.19
N MET A 45 -2.05 14.20 8.80
CA MET A 45 -3.17 13.64 9.55
C MET A 45 -2.74 13.12 10.92
N VAL A 46 -1.64 12.37 10.99
CA VAL A 46 -1.06 11.89 12.25
C VAL A 46 -0.71 13.07 13.17
N ARG A 47 -0.12 14.13 12.64
CA ARG A 47 0.17 15.36 13.40
C ARG A 47 -1.07 16.04 13.94
N LYS A 48 -2.15 16.05 13.16
CA LYS A 48 -3.44 16.57 13.62
C LYS A 48 -3.97 15.75 14.81
N TYR A 49 -3.90 14.42 14.74
CA TYR A 49 -4.32 13.56 15.85
C TYR A 49 -3.42 13.67 17.09
N GLU A 50 -2.11 13.85 16.90
CA GLU A 50 -1.17 14.14 17.99
C GLU A 50 -1.53 15.42 18.73
N LYS A 51 -1.81 16.51 18.00
CA LYS A 51 -2.25 17.80 18.58
C LYS A 51 -3.58 17.69 19.33
N MET A 52 -4.43 16.73 18.95
CA MET A 52 -5.71 16.46 19.62
C MET A 52 -5.57 15.57 20.86
N GLY A 53 -4.36 15.08 21.18
CA GLY A 53 -4.15 14.15 22.30
C GLY A 53 -4.69 12.75 22.01
N TYR A 54 -4.62 12.29 20.76
CA TYR A 54 -4.95 10.89 20.44
C TYR A 54 -3.83 9.94 20.91
N TYR A 55 -2.57 10.36 20.75
CA TYR A 55 -1.37 9.59 21.09
C TYR A 55 -0.89 9.88 22.52
N ASN A 56 -1.71 9.52 23.52
CA ASN A 56 -1.45 9.86 24.93
C ASN A 56 -0.40 8.99 25.63
N LEU A 57 -0.10 7.82 25.08
CA LEU A 57 0.73 6.79 25.74
C LEU A 57 2.07 6.54 25.03
N ALA A 58 2.14 6.80 23.73
CA ALA A 58 3.33 6.61 22.91
C ALA A 58 3.32 7.63 21.76
N LYS A 59 4.50 7.98 21.26
CA LYS A 59 4.60 8.77 20.03
C LYS A 59 4.09 7.95 18.84
N PRO A 60 3.48 8.58 17.82
CA PRO A 60 3.12 7.87 16.61
C PRO A 60 4.36 7.25 15.95
N GLU A 61 4.23 6.03 15.43
CA GLU A 61 5.27 5.34 14.68
C GLU A 61 5.01 5.45 13.18
N PHE A 62 6.06 5.65 12.39
CA PHE A 62 5.93 5.84 10.94
C PHE A 62 5.23 4.66 10.25
N ILE A 63 5.69 3.44 10.53
CA ILE A 63 5.17 2.25 9.88
C ILE A 63 3.72 2.01 10.30
N SER A 64 3.42 2.03 11.60
CA SER A 64 2.07 1.71 12.08
C SER A 64 1.06 2.78 11.67
N GLU A 65 1.36 4.06 11.94
CA GLU A 65 0.39 5.14 11.79
C GLU A 65 0.35 5.65 10.35
N VAL A 66 1.51 5.98 9.77
CA VAL A 66 1.57 6.56 8.44
C VAL A 66 1.35 5.49 7.38
N ILE A 67 2.15 4.42 7.38
CA ILE A 67 2.09 3.43 6.30
C ILE A 67 0.88 2.51 6.46
N THR A 68 0.67 1.84 7.59
CA THR A 68 -0.40 0.81 7.64
C THR A 68 -1.79 1.34 8.04
N THR A 69 -1.88 2.36 8.89
CA THR A 69 -3.18 2.80 9.45
C THR A 69 -3.88 3.83 8.58
N PHE A 70 -3.15 4.81 8.06
CA PHE A 70 -3.75 5.92 7.31
C PHE A 70 -3.53 5.88 5.80
N THR A 71 -2.61 5.04 5.30
CA THR A 71 -2.47 4.84 3.85
C THR A 71 -3.10 3.53 3.38
N ASN A 72 -3.34 3.43 2.08
CA ASN A 72 -3.67 2.18 1.39
C ASN A 72 -2.41 1.50 0.83
N LEU A 73 -1.33 1.49 1.64
CA LEU A 73 -0.08 0.81 1.32
C LEU A 73 0.13 -0.37 2.27
N GLU A 74 0.55 -1.48 1.68
CA GLU A 74 0.78 -2.73 2.39
C GLU A 74 2.27 -3.07 2.41
N LEU A 75 2.75 -3.66 3.50
CA LEU A 75 4.20 -3.93 3.65
C LEU A 75 4.68 -5.10 2.78
N SER A 76 3.77 -5.93 2.29
CA SER A 76 4.09 -7.05 1.40
C SER A 76 3.02 -7.28 0.33
N LYS A 77 3.43 -7.87 -0.80
CA LYS A 77 2.51 -8.34 -1.85
C LYS A 77 1.43 -9.28 -1.31
N LYS A 78 1.77 -10.11 -0.32
CA LYS A 78 0.83 -11.04 0.32
C LYS A 78 -0.28 -10.28 1.05
N ASP A 79 0.04 -9.17 1.68
CA ASP A 79 -0.92 -8.34 2.40
C ASP A 79 -1.84 -7.60 1.42
N VAL A 80 -1.32 -7.09 0.30
CA VAL A 80 -2.15 -6.56 -0.81
C VAL A 80 -3.18 -7.57 -1.31
N ILE A 81 -2.77 -8.83 -1.52
CA ILE A 81 -3.70 -9.88 -1.96
C ILE A 81 -4.79 -10.14 -0.92
N ARG A 82 -4.48 -9.99 0.37
CA ARG A 82 -5.38 -10.22 1.51
C ARG A 82 -6.16 -8.99 1.94
N ALA A 83 -5.90 -7.83 1.33
CA ALA A 83 -6.59 -6.59 1.63
C ALA A 83 -8.11 -6.79 1.60
N ASN A 84 -8.79 -6.23 2.59
CA ASN A 84 -10.23 -6.43 2.77
C ASN A 84 -11.08 -5.34 2.12
N ASN A 85 -10.43 -4.33 1.54
CA ASN A 85 -11.08 -3.26 0.80
C ASN A 85 -11.75 -3.82 -0.46
N PHE A 86 -12.93 -3.28 -0.77
CA PHE A 86 -13.67 -3.69 -1.97
C PHE A 86 -12.94 -3.20 -3.22
N MET A 87 -12.80 -4.10 -4.18
CA MET A 87 -12.14 -3.88 -5.46
C MET A 87 -13.15 -4.12 -6.59
N ASN A 88 -12.98 -3.40 -7.69
CA ASN A 88 -13.75 -3.63 -8.89
C ASN A 88 -13.15 -4.82 -9.67
N ILE A 89 -13.83 -5.96 -9.65
CA ILE A 89 -13.38 -7.18 -10.34
C ILE A 89 -14.33 -7.50 -11.48
N THR A 90 -13.82 -7.42 -12.70
CA THR A 90 -14.55 -7.78 -13.93
C THR A 90 -14.11 -9.16 -14.41
N GLY A 91 -15.06 -9.96 -14.90
CA GLY A 91 -14.80 -11.32 -15.41
C GLY A 91 -14.95 -12.44 -14.37
N PHE A 92 -15.34 -12.11 -13.13
CA PHE A 92 -15.64 -13.08 -12.08
C PHE A 92 -16.76 -12.56 -11.16
N GLN A 93 -18.03 -12.83 -11.51
CA GLN A 93 -19.22 -12.11 -11.01
C GLN A 93 -19.49 -12.21 -9.50
N GLU A 94 -18.80 -13.07 -8.75
CA GLU A 94 -18.99 -13.25 -7.31
C GLU A 94 -17.85 -12.69 -6.45
N CYS A 95 -16.77 -12.21 -7.09
CA CYS A 95 -15.61 -11.69 -6.38
C CYS A 95 -15.64 -10.16 -6.35
N ASN A 96 -15.38 -9.60 -5.17
CA ASN A 96 -15.14 -8.17 -4.99
C ASN A 96 -13.84 -7.90 -4.23
N ARG A 97 -13.03 -8.95 -3.99
CA ARG A 97 -11.70 -8.88 -3.38
C ARG A 97 -10.80 -9.93 -4.01
N VAL A 98 -9.51 -9.62 -4.15
CA VAL A 98 -8.56 -10.50 -4.83
C VAL A 98 -8.33 -11.82 -4.09
N TRP A 99 -8.36 -11.84 -2.76
CA TRP A 99 -8.25 -13.10 -2.00
C TRP A 99 -9.39 -14.10 -2.25
N GLN A 100 -10.53 -13.64 -2.80
CA GLN A 100 -11.66 -14.50 -3.15
C GLN A 100 -11.47 -15.20 -4.51
N LEU A 101 -10.54 -14.74 -5.34
CA LEU A 101 -10.27 -15.35 -6.64
C LEU A 101 -9.68 -16.76 -6.49
N PRO A 102 -9.65 -17.57 -7.56
CA PRO A 102 -8.82 -18.78 -7.63
C PRO A 102 -7.33 -18.49 -7.35
N ASP A 103 -6.61 -19.46 -6.80
CA ASP A 103 -5.20 -19.29 -6.41
C ASP A 103 -4.29 -18.93 -7.60
N GLU A 104 -4.55 -19.48 -8.78
CA GLU A 104 -3.82 -19.15 -10.02
C GLU A 104 -3.91 -17.65 -10.35
N LEU A 105 -5.09 -17.05 -10.17
CA LEU A 105 -5.30 -15.62 -10.41
C LEU A 105 -4.67 -14.76 -9.31
N LYS A 106 -4.61 -15.24 -8.05
CA LYS A 106 -3.87 -14.54 -6.98
C LYS A 106 -2.37 -14.50 -7.27
N VAL A 107 -1.81 -15.60 -7.79
CA VAL A 107 -0.40 -15.67 -8.20
C VAL A 107 -0.15 -14.69 -9.34
N GLN A 108 -1.02 -14.66 -10.36
CA GLN A 108 -0.93 -13.67 -11.45
C GLN A 108 -1.02 -12.23 -10.93
N ALA A 109 -1.94 -11.94 -10.00
CA ALA A 109 -2.10 -10.62 -9.42
C ALA A 109 -0.82 -10.19 -8.69
N SER A 110 -0.29 -11.06 -7.82
CA SER A 110 0.97 -10.82 -7.09
C SER A 110 2.15 -10.54 -8.02
N GLY A 111 2.23 -11.27 -9.13
CA GLY A 111 3.25 -11.06 -10.16
C GLY A 111 3.16 -9.71 -10.87
N ARG A 112 2.00 -9.04 -10.85
CA ARG A 112 1.77 -7.73 -11.47
C ARG A 112 1.82 -6.55 -10.51
N LEU A 113 2.01 -6.80 -9.21
CA LEU A 113 2.07 -5.75 -8.21
C LEU A 113 3.37 -4.97 -8.32
N HIS A 114 3.23 -3.66 -8.53
CA HIS A 114 4.28 -2.67 -8.36
C HIS A 114 4.39 -2.27 -6.90
N GLY A 115 5.60 -1.92 -6.48
CA GLY A 115 5.87 -1.47 -5.12
C GLY A 115 7.00 -0.46 -5.08
N PHE A 116 7.20 0.08 -3.89
CA PHE A 116 8.16 1.12 -3.60
C PHE A 116 9.05 0.74 -2.42
N TYR A 117 10.30 1.17 -2.49
CA TYR A 117 11.14 1.31 -1.32
C TYR A 117 10.88 2.66 -0.68
N ILE A 118 10.53 2.64 0.60
CA ILE A 118 10.42 3.84 1.43
C ILE A 118 11.59 3.81 2.41
N THR A 119 12.36 4.88 2.45
CA THR A 119 13.46 5.07 3.40
C THR A 119 13.17 6.28 4.25
N PHE A 120 13.20 6.15 5.58
CA PHE A 120 12.83 7.21 6.51
C PHE A 120 13.77 7.26 7.72
N ASP A 121 13.85 8.42 8.36
CA ASP A 121 14.60 8.61 9.61
C ASP A 121 13.73 8.21 10.82
N THR A 122 14.17 7.27 11.64
CA THR A 122 13.36 6.76 12.77
C THR A 122 13.23 7.77 13.92
N VAL A 123 14.05 8.83 13.95
CA VAL A 123 13.97 9.93 14.92
C VAL A 123 13.14 11.08 14.36
N ASN A 124 13.40 11.45 13.10
CA ASN A 124 12.67 12.47 12.35
C ASN A 124 11.82 11.81 11.26
N TRP A 125 10.82 11.02 11.66
CA TRP A 125 10.04 10.16 10.75
C TRP A 125 9.30 10.86 9.62
N GLU A 126 9.22 12.18 9.64
CA GLU A 126 8.69 12.98 8.54
C GLU A 126 9.66 13.13 7.37
N ASP A 127 10.95 12.89 7.60
CA ASP A 127 11.97 12.86 6.56
C ASP A 127 12.01 11.47 5.94
N PHE A 128 11.53 11.38 4.70
CA PHE A 128 11.46 10.14 3.94
C PHE A 128 11.76 10.35 2.46
N SER A 129 12.11 9.26 1.79
CA SER A 129 12.27 9.20 0.35
C SER A 129 11.62 7.95 -0.20
N VAL A 130 11.16 8.04 -1.45
CA VAL A 130 10.50 6.93 -2.14
C VAL A 130 11.24 6.61 -3.44
N ARG A 131 11.41 5.30 -3.71
CA ARG A 131 11.97 4.80 -4.96
C ARG A 131 11.14 3.62 -5.45
N ILE A 132 11.02 3.45 -6.77
CA ILE A 132 10.37 2.28 -7.36
C ILE A 132 11.20 1.03 -7.05
N ILE A 133 10.54 -0.10 -6.78
CA ILE A 133 11.17 -1.41 -6.80
C ILE A 133 11.29 -1.82 -8.27
N GLU A 134 12.50 -1.73 -8.83
CA GLU A 134 12.75 -2.22 -10.19
C GLU A 134 12.59 -3.74 -10.24
N GLU A 135 11.86 -4.24 -11.24
CA GLU A 135 11.82 -5.68 -11.53
C GLU A 135 13.16 -6.07 -12.16
N SER A 136 13.92 -6.91 -11.47
CA SER A 136 15.18 -7.51 -11.92
C SER A 136 14.95 -8.71 -12.83
#